data_AF-A0A951Z7L4-F1
#
_entry.id   AF-A0A951Z7L4-F1
#
_cell.length_a   1.000
_cell.length_b   1.000
_cell.length_c   1.000
_cell.angle_alpha   90.00
_cell.angle_beta   90.00
_cell.angle_gamma   90.00
#
_symmetry.space_group_name_H-M   'P 1'
#
loop_
_entity.id
_entity.type
_entity.pdbx_description
1 polymer ?
#
loop_
_entity_poly.entity_id
_entity_poly.type
_entity_poly.pdbx_seq_one_letter_code
_entity_poly.pdbx_strand_id
1 'polypeptide(L)'
;MSTELKLKPEESKGRAYVDRLLLDQLADLEAVVKLGEIAQRLSDRGIGLGAVRSLLASNPARFAYHERRWLPASRLESLGRPLAEAMRLVVGKYGGPLTLEKVVSELARTRPAAKNLEVEVRRIATYDPLFILLGDERLCLSEWAFLGRDLTIERAFKLNGVNSDDVEAVRKKLGDFDWRARDAIEKAVKTCAPVSIKALGAAAWLDLNPQDPRSTLVFDDEAFFSKALVIPGYVFVEGDLMPEKDAPKWIAAAMRVAEKLVAQIEVEDAAPIDVKDEDVERMVNLVKSSDKTVTGTRLLEDFYEITAANRTFPDDLSNLMEALTTRSDIWWVGGDRFRKPNSAPDFVFSVPEVFQFAPSSVMDEEGEPVDVELDDDGLSSTL
;
A
#
# COMPACT_ATOMS: atom_id res chain seq x y z
N MET A 1 -8.36 9.29 17.84
CA MET A 1 -7.49 10.48 17.75
C MET A 1 -6.09 9.98 17.41
N SER A 2 -5.66 10.06 16.15
CA SER A 2 -4.34 9.57 15.73
C SER A 2 -3.26 10.54 16.19
N THR A 3 -2.36 10.07 17.06
CA THR A 3 -1.13 10.80 17.39
C THR A 3 -0.34 11.00 16.10
N GLU A 4 -0.29 12.22 15.57
CA GLU A 4 0.53 12.51 14.38
C GLU A 4 2.00 12.26 14.70
N LEU A 5 2.53 11.17 14.16
CA LEU A 5 3.94 10.85 14.22
C LEU A 5 4.68 11.97 13.48
N LYS A 6 5.44 12.81 14.20
CA LYS A 6 6.27 13.85 13.57
C LYS A 6 7.39 13.16 12.79
N LEU A 7 7.15 12.96 11.49
CA LEU A 7 8.11 12.40 10.56
C LEU A 7 9.23 13.39 10.28
N LYS A 8 10.46 12.89 10.15
CA LYS A 8 11.56 13.70 9.60
C LYS A 8 11.24 14.05 8.13
N PRO A 9 11.79 15.14 7.57
CA PRO A 9 11.52 15.53 6.18
C PRO A 9 11.77 14.41 5.15
N GLU A 10 12.86 13.65 5.32
CA GLU A 10 13.17 12.51 4.44
C GLU A 10 12.18 11.33 4.60
N GLU A 11 11.73 11.09 5.84
CA GLU A 11 10.71 10.07 6.14
C GLU A 11 9.35 10.46 5.54
N SER A 12 8.99 11.75 5.60
CA SER A 12 7.77 12.29 5.00
C SER A 12 7.78 12.15 3.48
N LYS A 13 8.89 12.51 2.81
CA LYS A 13 9.02 12.39 1.36
C LYS A 13 9.01 10.93 0.91
N GLY A 14 9.73 10.07 1.62
CA GLY A 14 9.70 8.63 1.32
C GLY A 14 8.32 8.04 1.51
N ARG A 15 7.62 8.48 2.56
CA ARG A 15 6.22 8.11 2.79
C ARG A 15 5.32 8.55 1.65
N ALA A 16 5.39 9.81 1.22
CA ALA A 16 4.59 10.35 0.14
C ALA A 16 4.84 9.65 -1.21
N TYR A 17 6.09 9.25 -1.46
CA TYR A 17 6.47 8.46 -2.64
C TYR A 17 5.82 7.08 -2.62
N VAL A 18 5.90 6.36 -1.49
CA VAL A 18 5.27 5.03 -1.33
C VAL A 18 3.74 5.12 -1.38
N ASP A 19 3.16 6.15 -0.77
CA ASP A 19 1.71 6.38 -0.83
C ASP A 19 1.24 6.52 -2.28
N ARG A 20 2.01 7.17 -3.14
CA ARG A 20 1.70 7.27 -4.58
C ARG A 20 1.75 5.91 -5.28
N LEU A 21 2.72 5.05 -4.93
CA LEU A 21 2.78 3.68 -5.46
C LEU A 21 1.57 2.85 -5.03
N LEU A 22 1.12 3.00 -3.78
CA LEU A 22 -0.09 2.35 -3.28
C LEU A 22 -1.34 2.86 -3.99
N LEU A 23 -1.45 4.17 -4.18
CA LEU A 23 -2.55 4.80 -4.91
C LEU A 23 -2.60 4.35 -6.37
N ASP A 24 -1.45 4.16 -7.03
CA ASP A 24 -1.39 3.57 -8.36
C ASP A 24 -2.00 2.18 -8.40
N GLN A 25 -1.65 1.31 -7.44
CA GLN A 25 -2.23 -0.03 -7.40
C GLN A 25 -3.74 0.01 -7.11
N LEU A 26 -4.19 0.91 -6.23
CA LEU A 26 -5.62 1.08 -5.92
C LEU A 26 -6.44 1.71 -7.07
N ALA A 27 -5.80 2.51 -7.92
CA ALA A 27 -6.44 3.11 -9.09
C ALA A 27 -6.55 2.11 -10.26
N ASP A 28 -5.53 1.26 -10.44
CA ASP A 28 -5.48 0.27 -11.53
C ASP A 28 -6.38 -0.95 -11.25
N LEU A 29 -6.73 -1.22 -9.99
CA LEU A 29 -7.57 -2.35 -9.61
C LEU A 29 -9.05 -1.92 -9.55
N GLU A 30 -9.84 -2.38 -10.52
CA GLU A 30 -11.26 -2.02 -10.69
C GLU A 30 -12.21 -2.64 -9.64
N ALA A 31 -11.78 -3.69 -8.94
CA ALA A 31 -12.60 -4.48 -8.01
C ALA A 31 -12.01 -4.53 -6.60
N VAL A 32 -12.73 -5.17 -5.67
CA VAL A 32 -12.36 -5.40 -4.26
C VAL A 32 -10.91 -5.89 -4.16
N VAL A 33 -10.01 -5.02 -3.72
CA VAL A 33 -8.59 -5.36 -3.64
C VAL A 33 -8.29 -5.95 -2.28
N LYS A 34 -7.81 -7.21 -2.27
CA LYS A 34 -7.17 -7.78 -1.09
C LYS A 34 -5.81 -7.13 -0.90
N LEU A 35 -5.45 -6.77 0.34
CA LEU A 35 -4.15 -6.15 0.61
C LEU A 35 -2.97 -7.04 0.17
N GLY A 36 -3.17 -8.36 0.18
CA GLY A 36 -2.21 -9.34 -0.34
C GLY A 36 -1.84 -9.13 -1.81
N GLU A 37 -2.79 -8.72 -2.66
CA GLU A 37 -2.52 -8.49 -4.09
C GLU A 37 -1.68 -7.22 -4.30
N ILE A 38 -1.96 -6.15 -3.54
CA ILE A 38 -1.16 -4.92 -3.55
C ILE A 38 0.27 -5.23 -3.09
N ALA A 39 0.40 -5.99 -2.00
CA ALA A 39 1.69 -6.39 -1.47
C ALA A 39 2.47 -7.25 -2.47
N GLN A 40 1.80 -8.18 -3.18
CA GLN A 40 2.43 -9.00 -4.21
C GLN A 40 2.94 -8.15 -5.39
N ARG A 41 2.19 -7.13 -5.84
CA ARG A 41 2.63 -6.24 -6.91
C ARG A 41 3.78 -5.32 -6.52
N LEU A 42 3.95 -5.06 -5.22
CA LEU A 42 4.98 -4.19 -4.67
C LEU A 42 6.12 -4.95 -3.97
N SER A 43 6.09 -6.29 -3.97
CA SER A 43 7.08 -7.12 -3.30
C SER A 43 8.48 -6.93 -3.87
N ASP A 44 8.58 -6.76 -5.20
CA ASP A 44 9.84 -6.52 -5.90
C ASP A 44 10.50 -5.19 -5.50
N ARG A 45 9.71 -4.28 -4.91
CA ARG A 45 10.17 -3.00 -4.38
C ARG A 45 10.46 -3.05 -2.88
N GLY A 46 10.28 -4.21 -2.23
CA GLY A 46 10.49 -4.39 -0.79
C GLY A 46 9.33 -3.94 0.09
N ILE A 47 8.13 -3.73 -0.47
CA ILE A 47 6.95 -3.31 0.29
C ILE A 47 6.10 -4.55 0.60
N GLY A 48 6.16 -5.02 1.83
CA GLY A 48 5.41 -6.18 2.30
C GLY A 48 4.00 -5.86 2.81
N LEU A 49 3.18 -6.90 3.01
CA LEU A 49 1.78 -6.78 3.43
C LEU A 49 1.58 -5.98 4.73
N GLY A 50 2.38 -6.24 5.76
CA GLY A 50 2.30 -5.49 7.02
C GLY A 50 2.56 -4.00 6.84
N ALA A 51 3.44 -3.64 5.90
CA ALA A 51 3.72 -2.26 5.55
C ALA A 51 2.54 -1.63 4.83
N VAL A 52 1.99 -2.31 3.82
CA VAL A 52 0.80 -1.85 3.09
C VAL A 52 -0.33 -1.53 4.07
N ARG A 53 -0.67 -2.46 4.96
CA ARG A 53 -1.72 -2.28 5.98
C ARG A 53 -1.45 -1.05 6.88
N SER A 54 -0.25 -0.96 7.43
CA SER A 54 0.14 0.14 8.33
C SER A 54 0.13 1.50 7.65
N LEU A 55 0.66 1.56 6.42
CA LEU A 55 0.70 2.78 5.63
C LEU A 55 -0.74 3.22 5.28
N LEU A 56 -1.56 2.35 4.70
CA LEU A 56 -2.94 2.70 4.36
C LEU A 56 -3.73 3.24 5.57
N ALA A 57 -3.61 2.60 6.73
CA ALA A 57 -4.32 3.00 7.95
C ALA A 57 -3.84 4.32 8.57
N SER A 58 -2.59 4.71 8.34
CA SER A 58 -1.97 5.87 9.00
C SER A 58 -2.07 7.17 8.21
N ASN A 59 -2.57 7.14 6.97
CA ASN A 59 -2.75 8.35 6.16
C ASN A 59 -4.21 8.51 5.69
N PRO A 60 -5.11 8.97 6.59
CA PRO A 60 -6.52 9.19 6.25
C PRO A 60 -6.73 10.31 5.23
N ALA A 61 -5.73 11.17 5.01
CA ALA A 61 -5.82 12.21 3.99
C ALA A 61 -5.77 11.63 2.57
N ARG A 62 -5.05 10.53 2.35
CA ARG A 62 -4.89 9.90 1.03
C ARG A 62 -5.67 8.60 0.86
N PHE A 63 -5.89 7.86 1.94
CA PHE A 63 -6.60 6.58 1.92
C PHE A 63 -7.82 6.62 2.81
N ALA A 64 -8.88 5.95 2.39
CA ALA A 64 -10.05 5.74 3.20
C ALA A 64 -10.40 4.25 3.23
N TYR A 65 -10.90 3.80 4.37
CA TYR A 65 -11.46 2.48 4.54
C TYR A 65 -12.98 2.58 4.56
N HIS A 66 -13.65 1.98 3.58
CA HIS A 66 -15.09 2.06 3.41
C HIS A 66 -15.63 0.71 2.94
N GLU A 67 -16.73 0.22 3.52
CA GLU A 67 -17.34 -1.08 3.17
C GLU A 67 -16.32 -2.25 3.16
N ARG A 68 -15.43 -2.26 4.17
CA ARG A 68 -14.33 -3.23 4.30
C ARG A 68 -13.29 -3.19 3.17
N ARG A 69 -13.15 -2.06 2.48
CA ARG A 69 -12.25 -1.88 1.33
C ARG A 69 -11.40 -0.64 1.49
N TRP A 70 -10.14 -0.76 1.09
CA TRP A 70 -9.27 0.40 0.93
C TRP A 70 -9.51 1.07 -0.41
N LEU A 71 -9.67 2.38 -0.38
CA LEU A 71 -9.85 3.19 -1.58
C LEU A 71 -9.12 4.53 -1.44
N PRO A 72 -8.77 5.18 -2.56
CA PRO A 72 -8.29 6.56 -2.54
C PRO A 72 -9.33 7.47 -1.85
N ALA A 73 -8.91 8.24 -0.85
CA ALA A 73 -9.80 9.13 -0.10
C ALA A 73 -10.53 10.14 -1.00
N SER A 74 -9.88 10.52 -2.11
CA SER A 74 -10.48 11.35 -3.17
C SER A 74 -11.80 10.81 -3.70
N ARG A 75 -12.01 9.49 -3.73
CA ARG A 75 -13.28 8.89 -4.19
C ARG A 75 -14.45 9.27 -3.28
N LEU A 76 -14.25 9.31 -1.96
CA LEU A 76 -15.31 9.72 -1.02
C LEU A 76 -15.48 11.24 -0.99
N GLU A 77 -14.36 11.97 -0.95
CA GLU A 77 -14.39 13.43 -0.84
C GLU A 77 -14.94 14.13 -2.08
N SER A 78 -14.81 13.50 -3.26
CA SER A 78 -15.31 14.05 -4.53
C SER A 78 -16.79 13.79 -4.79
N LEU A 79 -17.46 12.93 -4.01
CA LEU A 79 -18.88 12.63 -4.18
C LEU A 79 -19.73 13.90 -4.03
N GLY A 80 -20.59 14.16 -5.02
CA GLY A 80 -21.47 15.33 -5.04
C GLY A 80 -20.77 16.68 -5.27
N ARG A 81 -19.45 16.72 -5.46
CA ARG A 81 -18.71 17.96 -5.77
C ARG A 81 -18.90 18.38 -7.23
N PRO A 82 -18.62 19.64 -7.60
CA PRO A 82 -18.45 20.03 -9.01
C PRO A 82 -17.30 19.27 -9.69
N LEU A 83 -17.32 19.13 -11.02
CA LEU A 83 -16.33 18.33 -11.74
C LEU A 83 -14.90 18.84 -11.57
N ALA A 84 -14.70 20.16 -11.67
CA ALA A 84 -13.38 20.78 -11.46
C ALA A 84 -12.84 20.52 -10.03
N GLU A 85 -13.69 20.62 -9.00
CA GLU A 85 -13.27 20.33 -7.63
C GLU A 85 -12.97 18.84 -7.42
N ALA A 86 -13.75 17.96 -8.04
CA ALA A 86 -13.48 16.52 -8.03
C ALA A 86 -12.14 16.20 -8.71
N MET A 87 -11.83 16.81 -9.86
CA MET A 87 -10.52 16.71 -10.51
C MET A 87 -9.40 17.20 -9.59
N ARG A 88 -9.58 18.36 -8.93
CA ARG A 88 -8.61 18.91 -7.98
C ARG A 88 -8.33 17.96 -6.83
N LEU A 89 -9.37 17.36 -6.26
CA LEU A 89 -9.25 16.38 -5.17
C LEU A 89 -8.53 15.11 -5.64
N VAL A 90 -8.87 14.57 -6.81
CA VAL A 90 -8.21 13.37 -7.36
C VAL A 90 -6.71 13.61 -7.56
N VAL A 91 -6.34 14.66 -8.30
CA VAL A 91 -4.93 14.97 -8.59
C VAL A 91 -4.18 15.38 -7.32
N GLY A 92 -4.80 16.20 -6.47
CA GLY A 92 -4.21 16.70 -5.23
C GLY A 92 -3.91 15.59 -4.22
N LYS A 93 -4.88 14.70 -3.94
CA LYS A 93 -4.68 13.58 -3.01
C LYS A 93 -3.74 12.51 -3.59
N TYR A 94 -3.63 12.42 -4.91
CA TYR A 94 -2.65 11.57 -5.55
C TYR A 94 -1.20 12.03 -5.29
N GLY A 95 -0.99 13.34 -5.16
CA GLY A 95 0.27 13.92 -4.68
C GLY A 95 1.37 14.04 -5.74
N GLY A 96 1.00 13.97 -7.02
CA GLY A 96 1.91 14.19 -8.14
C GLY A 96 1.20 14.13 -9.51
N PRO A 97 1.93 14.31 -10.61
CA PRO A 97 1.36 14.28 -11.96
C PRO A 97 0.62 12.97 -12.24
N LEU A 98 -0.61 13.05 -12.74
CA LEU A 98 -1.47 11.90 -13.01
C LEU A 98 -1.97 11.93 -14.46
N THR A 99 -1.96 10.80 -15.18
CA THR A 99 -2.45 10.79 -16.57
C THR A 99 -3.93 11.13 -16.66
N LEU A 100 -4.34 11.81 -17.74
CA LEU A 100 -5.75 12.13 -17.98
C LEU A 100 -6.63 10.87 -17.96
N GLU A 101 -6.15 9.76 -18.51
CA GLU A 101 -6.84 8.46 -18.47
C GLU A 101 -7.13 8.02 -17.03
N LYS A 102 -6.14 8.08 -16.13
CA LYS A 102 -6.33 7.73 -14.72
C LYS A 102 -7.29 8.70 -14.01
N VAL A 103 -7.21 9.99 -14.30
CA VAL A 103 -8.15 10.99 -13.76
C VAL A 103 -9.58 10.67 -14.20
N VAL A 104 -9.79 10.38 -15.48
CA VAL A 104 -11.11 10.02 -16.03
C VAL A 104 -11.63 8.73 -15.41
N SER A 105 -10.78 7.71 -15.28
CA SER A 105 -11.11 6.43 -14.64
C SER A 105 -11.58 6.64 -13.19
N GLU A 106 -10.84 7.41 -12.39
CA GLU A 106 -11.21 7.72 -11.00
C GLU A 106 -12.52 8.51 -10.91
N LEU A 107 -12.76 9.47 -11.80
CA LEU A 107 -13.98 10.26 -11.82
C LEU A 107 -15.20 9.47 -12.32
N ALA A 108 -15.00 8.51 -13.23
CA ALA A 108 -16.08 7.64 -13.72
C ALA A 108 -16.66 6.80 -12.59
N ARG A 109 -15.82 6.35 -11.65
CA ARG A 109 -16.22 5.58 -10.46
C ARG A 109 -17.17 6.36 -9.54
N THR A 110 -16.98 7.68 -9.43
CA THR A 110 -17.83 8.53 -8.59
C THR A 110 -19.00 9.15 -9.36
N ARG A 111 -19.04 8.99 -10.69
CA ARG A 111 -20.02 9.60 -11.60
C ARG A 111 -20.46 8.67 -12.74
N PRO A 112 -21.08 7.52 -12.44
CA PRO A 112 -21.42 6.52 -13.46
C PRO A 112 -22.42 7.00 -14.53
N ALA A 113 -23.16 8.09 -14.27
CA ALA A 113 -24.12 8.66 -15.22
C ALA A 113 -23.51 9.65 -16.24
N ALA A 114 -22.22 9.99 -16.12
CA ALA A 114 -21.57 10.97 -16.99
C ALA A 114 -21.23 10.36 -18.37
N LYS A 115 -21.94 10.79 -19.42
CA LYS A 115 -21.81 10.21 -20.78
C LYS A 115 -20.60 10.70 -21.58
N ASN A 116 -20.04 11.87 -21.25
CA ASN A 116 -18.94 12.51 -21.99
C ASN A 116 -17.79 12.97 -21.06
N LEU A 117 -17.55 12.20 -19.99
CA LEU A 117 -16.65 12.59 -18.91
C LEU A 117 -15.24 12.95 -19.41
N GLU A 118 -14.68 12.17 -20.33
CA GLU A 118 -13.35 12.44 -20.88
C GLU A 118 -13.25 13.80 -21.58
N VAL A 119 -14.24 14.14 -22.42
CA VAL A 119 -14.28 15.42 -23.14
C VAL A 119 -14.41 16.58 -22.16
N GLU A 120 -15.23 16.43 -21.12
CA GLU A 120 -15.41 17.44 -20.09
C GLU A 120 -14.13 17.64 -19.26
N VAL A 121 -13.49 16.54 -18.84
CA VAL A 121 -12.23 16.56 -18.08
C VAL A 121 -11.12 17.21 -18.91
N ARG A 122 -10.95 16.83 -20.18
CA ARG A 122 -9.95 17.43 -21.06
C ARG A 122 -10.20 18.92 -21.24
N ARG A 123 -11.45 19.34 -21.46
CA ARG A 123 -11.81 20.76 -21.58
C ARG A 123 -11.45 21.54 -20.31
N ILE A 124 -11.78 21.01 -19.12
CA ILE A 124 -11.44 21.67 -17.86
C ILE A 124 -9.91 21.72 -17.70
N ALA A 125 -9.21 20.61 -17.93
CA ALA A 125 -7.75 20.54 -17.83
C ALA A 125 -7.02 21.55 -18.74
N THR A 126 -7.61 21.91 -19.89
CA THR A 126 -7.02 22.88 -20.83
C THR A 126 -7.30 24.34 -20.47
N TYR A 127 -8.46 24.66 -19.90
CA TYR A 127 -8.91 26.04 -19.76
C TYR A 127 -9.04 26.54 -18.32
N ASP A 128 -9.13 25.65 -17.34
CA ASP A 128 -9.26 26.02 -15.94
C ASP A 128 -7.88 26.28 -15.32
N PRO A 129 -7.63 27.47 -14.75
CA PRO A 129 -6.32 27.88 -14.24
C PRO A 129 -5.86 27.09 -13.00
N LEU A 130 -6.71 26.24 -12.42
CA LEU A 130 -6.31 25.33 -11.35
C LEU A 130 -5.41 24.20 -11.84
N PHE A 131 -5.39 23.93 -13.14
CA PHE A 131 -4.70 22.80 -13.72
C PHE A 131 -3.62 23.22 -14.72
N ILE A 132 -2.60 22.38 -14.82
CA ILE A 132 -1.61 22.44 -15.89
C ILE A 132 -1.62 21.08 -16.58
N LEU A 133 -1.97 21.07 -17.86
CA LEU A 133 -1.93 19.87 -18.70
C LEU A 133 -0.56 19.78 -19.40
N LEU A 134 0.22 18.77 -19.05
CA LEU A 134 1.52 18.51 -19.64
C LEU A 134 1.38 17.96 -21.07
N GLY A 135 2.43 18.13 -21.87
CA GLY A 135 2.47 17.64 -23.26
C GLY A 135 2.39 16.12 -23.40
N ASP A 136 2.60 15.36 -22.32
CA ASP A 136 2.46 13.90 -22.24
C ASP A 136 1.13 13.45 -21.62
N GLU A 137 0.11 14.33 -21.65
CA GLU A 137 -1.23 14.10 -21.11
C GLU A 137 -1.32 13.84 -19.60
N ARG A 138 -0.29 14.23 -18.85
CA ARG A 138 -0.37 14.26 -17.38
C ARG A 138 -0.96 15.58 -16.89
N LEU A 139 -1.90 15.48 -15.97
CA LEU A 139 -2.53 16.59 -15.29
C LEU A 139 -1.82 16.89 -13.98
N CYS A 140 -1.56 18.18 -13.73
CA CYS A 140 -0.97 18.70 -12.52
C CYS A 140 -1.84 19.83 -11.94
N LEU A 141 -1.64 20.14 -10.66
CA LEU A 141 -2.22 21.35 -10.07
C LEU A 141 -1.28 22.54 -10.27
N SER A 142 -1.83 23.69 -10.66
CA SER A 142 -1.06 24.92 -10.84
C SER A 142 -0.43 25.42 -9.54
N GLU A 143 -1.03 25.08 -8.39
CA GLU A 143 -0.49 25.39 -7.07
C GLU A 143 0.87 24.73 -6.77
N TRP A 144 1.28 23.71 -7.54
CA TRP A 144 2.59 23.07 -7.40
C TRP A 144 3.70 23.85 -8.13
N ALA A 145 3.34 24.66 -9.12
CA ALA A 145 4.28 25.50 -9.85
C ALA A 145 4.57 26.80 -9.07
N PHE A 146 5.67 27.46 -9.43
CA PHE A 146 5.90 28.84 -9.02
C PHE A 146 5.23 29.77 -10.03
N LEU A 147 4.14 30.43 -9.62
CA LEU A 147 3.39 31.36 -10.45
C LEU A 147 4.05 32.74 -10.40
N GLY A 148 4.90 33.00 -11.41
CA GLY A 148 5.73 34.19 -11.53
C GLY A 148 5.02 35.40 -12.16
N ARG A 149 3.87 35.79 -11.60
CA ARG A 149 3.04 36.91 -12.09
C ARG A 149 3.67 38.29 -11.82
N ASP A 150 2.97 39.35 -12.23
CA ASP A 150 3.30 40.77 -12.05
C ASP A 150 3.23 41.23 -10.58
N LEU A 151 4.05 40.62 -9.73
CA LEU A 151 4.05 40.81 -8.29
C LEU A 151 5.44 41.22 -7.79
N THR A 152 5.47 41.92 -6.66
CA THR A 152 6.72 42.13 -5.92
C THR A 152 7.27 40.79 -5.44
N ILE A 153 8.60 40.70 -5.27
CA ILE A 153 9.29 39.48 -4.79
C ILE A 153 8.63 38.93 -3.52
N GLU A 154 8.42 39.79 -2.51
CA GLU A 154 7.83 39.40 -1.23
C GLU A 154 6.43 38.80 -1.41
N ARG A 155 5.59 39.40 -2.26
CA ARG A 155 4.24 38.91 -2.52
C ARG A 155 4.25 37.62 -3.33
N ALA A 156 5.13 37.50 -4.33
CA ALA A 156 5.29 36.29 -5.12
C ALA A 156 5.71 35.11 -4.24
N PHE A 157 6.67 35.32 -3.33
CA PHE A 157 7.14 34.28 -2.40
C PHE A 157 6.04 33.86 -1.44
N LYS A 158 5.33 34.83 -0.85
CA LYS A 158 4.22 34.56 0.06
C LYS A 158 3.08 33.78 -0.58
N LEU A 159 2.65 34.15 -1.80
CA LEU A 159 1.56 33.45 -2.50
C LEU A 159 1.94 32.05 -2.94
N ASN A 160 3.21 31.84 -3.32
CA ASN A 160 3.69 30.53 -3.74
C ASN A 160 4.14 29.64 -2.56
N GLY A 161 4.24 30.19 -1.35
CA GLY A 161 4.75 29.48 -0.17
C GLY A 161 6.24 29.17 -0.25
N VAL A 162 7.03 30.06 -0.86
CA VAL A 162 8.47 29.88 -1.07
C VAL A 162 9.24 30.66 0.00
N ASN A 163 10.22 30.00 0.64
CA ASN A 163 11.14 30.65 1.56
C ASN A 163 12.31 31.29 0.77
N SER A 164 12.71 32.51 1.12
CA SER A 164 13.84 33.21 0.50
C SER A 164 15.14 32.42 0.63
N ASP A 165 15.37 31.79 1.77
CA ASP A 165 16.61 31.05 2.05
C ASP A 165 16.79 29.87 1.10
N ASP A 166 15.69 29.20 0.73
CA ASP A 166 15.71 28.08 -0.22
C ASP A 166 16.06 28.56 -1.63
N VAL A 167 15.54 29.74 -2.03
CA VAL A 167 15.85 30.36 -3.32
C VAL A 167 17.31 30.78 -3.37
N GLU A 168 17.83 31.40 -2.32
CA GLU A 168 19.24 31.77 -2.23
C GLU A 168 20.17 30.55 -2.25
N ALA A 169 19.79 29.46 -1.57
CA ALA A 169 20.54 28.21 -1.63
C ALA A 169 20.62 27.64 -3.05
N VAL A 170 19.51 27.71 -3.80
CA VAL A 170 19.47 27.32 -5.22
C VAL A 170 20.36 28.22 -6.07
N ARG A 171 20.22 29.56 -5.95
CA ARG A 171 21.04 30.52 -6.71
C ARG A 171 22.53 30.35 -6.41
N LYS A 172 22.90 30.10 -5.15
CA LYS A 172 24.28 29.83 -4.75
C LYS A 172 24.85 28.55 -5.35
N LYS A 173 24.03 27.49 -5.46
CA LYS A 173 24.44 26.24 -6.13
C LYS A 173 24.61 26.42 -7.64
N LEU A 174 23.75 27.23 -8.27
CA LEU A 174 23.78 27.48 -9.70
C LEU A 174 24.89 28.46 -10.11
N GLY A 175 25.22 29.43 -9.26
CA GLY A 175 26.24 30.44 -9.54
C GLY A 175 25.83 31.35 -10.70
N ASP A 176 26.75 31.60 -11.62
CA ASP A 176 26.48 32.35 -12.86
C ASP A 176 25.85 31.41 -13.91
N PHE A 177 24.51 31.36 -13.92
CA PHE A 177 23.74 30.38 -14.69
C PHE A 177 22.92 31.03 -15.80
N ASP A 178 23.09 30.56 -17.04
CA ASP A 178 22.33 31.07 -18.19
C ASP A 178 20.98 30.35 -18.34
N TRP A 179 19.92 30.99 -17.82
CA TRP A 179 18.54 30.51 -17.94
C TRP A 179 17.97 30.58 -19.36
N ARG A 180 18.64 31.25 -20.31
CA ARG A 180 18.18 31.36 -21.71
C ARG A 180 18.65 30.20 -22.58
N ALA A 181 19.56 29.36 -22.08
CA ALA A 181 20.01 28.17 -22.77
C ALA A 181 18.85 27.16 -22.96
N ARG A 182 18.84 26.43 -24.08
CA ARG A 182 17.78 25.47 -24.41
C ARG A 182 17.62 24.35 -23.37
N ASP A 183 18.72 23.96 -22.75
CA ASP A 183 18.81 22.89 -21.74
C ASP A 183 18.98 23.42 -20.31
N ALA A 184 18.71 24.72 -20.09
CA ALA A 184 18.89 25.38 -18.79
C ALA A 184 18.13 24.66 -17.66
N ILE A 185 16.84 24.35 -17.86
CA ILE A 185 16.01 23.72 -16.83
C ILE A 185 16.56 22.34 -16.47
N GLU A 186 16.95 21.54 -17.46
CA GLU A 186 17.52 20.21 -17.24
C GLU A 186 18.83 20.27 -16.47
N LYS A 187 19.74 21.17 -16.86
CA LYS A 187 21.00 21.41 -16.15
C LYS A 187 20.76 21.87 -14.71
N ALA A 188 19.82 22.78 -14.51
CA ALA A 188 19.52 23.33 -13.19
C ALA A 188 18.99 22.24 -12.23
N VAL A 189 18.08 21.38 -12.70
CA VAL A 189 17.58 20.23 -11.94
C VAL A 189 18.71 19.24 -11.63
N LYS A 190 19.55 18.91 -12.62
CA LYS A 190 20.69 18.00 -12.41
C LYS A 190 21.69 18.50 -11.37
N THR A 191 21.94 19.81 -11.34
CA THR A 191 22.87 20.43 -10.39
C THR A 191 22.26 20.57 -8.99
N CYS A 192 20.97 20.91 -8.90
CA CYS A 192 20.36 21.28 -7.61
C CYS A 192 19.68 20.13 -6.88
N ALA A 193 19.26 19.08 -7.58
CA ALA A 193 18.44 18.01 -7.01
C ALA A 193 19.12 17.28 -5.83
N PRO A 194 18.36 16.89 -4.78
CA PRO A 194 16.93 17.14 -4.58
C PRO A 194 16.63 18.64 -4.36
N VAL A 195 15.59 19.15 -5.03
CA VAL A 195 15.26 20.59 -5.03
C VAL A 195 13.75 20.82 -5.13
N SER A 196 13.26 21.85 -4.42
CA SER A 196 11.88 22.32 -4.60
C SER A 196 11.70 22.94 -5.97
N ILE A 197 10.69 22.47 -6.71
CA ILE A 197 10.38 23.01 -8.04
C ILE A 197 10.01 24.49 -7.98
N LYS A 198 9.40 24.92 -6.86
CA LYS A 198 9.02 26.32 -6.64
C LYS A 198 10.23 27.20 -6.33
N ALA A 199 11.16 26.71 -5.51
CA ALA A 199 12.40 27.44 -5.24
C ALA A 199 13.25 27.58 -6.52
N LEU A 200 13.30 26.53 -7.34
CA LEU A 200 13.98 26.54 -8.63
C LEU A 200 13.32 27.50 -9.63
N GLY A 201 11.98 27.48 -9.72
CA GLY A 201 11.22 28.42 -10.55
C GLY A 201 11.35 29.86 -10.09
N ALA A 202 11.37 30.11 -8.78
CA ALA A 202 11.61 31.43 -8.20
C ALA A 202 13.01 31.96 -8.53
N ALA A 203 14.05 31.11 -8.47
CA ALA A 203 15.40 31.48 -8.87
C ALA A 203 15.46 31.88 -10.35
N ALA A 204 14.86 31.07 -11.23
CA ALA A 204 14.75 31.38 -12.65
C ALA A 204 13.99 32.67 -12.92
N TRP A 205 12.86 32.88 -12.23
CA TRP A 205 12.04 34.09 -12.34
C TRP A 205 12.82 35.35 -11.94
N LEU A 206 13.58 35.31 -10.84
CA LEU A 206 14.39 36.45 -10.39
C LEU A 206 15.50 36.82 -11.39
N ASP A 207 16.13 35.83 -12.01
CA ASP A 207 17.24 36.07 -12.93
C ASP A 207 16.74 36.45 -14.35
N LEU A 208 15.58 35.95 -14.77
CA LEU A 208 14.99 36.23 -16.09
C LEU A 208 14.16 37.53 -16.13
N ASN A 209 13.50 37.88 -15.03
CA ASN A 209 12.62 39.05 -14.99
C ASN A 209 13.27 40.21 -14.24
N PRO A 210 13.53 41.35 -14.93
CA PRO A 210 13.91 42.58 -14.25
C PRO A 210 12.84 42.98 -13.25
N GLN A 211 13.25 43.47 -12.08
CA GLN A 211 12.33 43.92 -11.02
C GLN A 211 11.69 45.30 -11.31
N ASP A 212 11.84 45.80 -12.54
CA ASP A 212 11.16 47.01 -13.02
C ASP A 212 9.72 46.65 -13.45
N PRO A 213 8.68 47.24 -12.83
CA PRO A 213 7.27 47.00 -13.17
C PRO A 213 6.88 47.27 -14.63
N ARG A 214 7.73 47.99 -15.39
CA ARG A 214 7.49 48.30 -16.80
C ARG A 214 8.12 47.29 -17.77
N SER A 215 8.93 46.37 -17.26
CA SER A 215 9.58 45.35 -18.08
C SER A 215 8.61 44.23 -18.43
N THR A 216 8.76 43.68 -19.64
CA THR A 216 7.98 42.52 -20.07
C THR A 216 8.43 41.28 -19.30
N LEU A 217 7.47 40.54 -18.74
CA LEU A 217 7.74 39.25 -18.10
C LEU A 217 8.18 38.23 -19.16
N VAL A 218 9.37 37.66 -18.98
CA VAL A 218 9.98 36.66 -19.87
C VAL A 218 9.81 35.25 -19.29
N PHE A 219 9.71 35.12 -17.97
CA PHE A 219 9.47 33.85 -17.31
C PHE A 219 8.08 33.29 -17.62
N ASP A 220 8.04 32.11 -18.21
CA ASP A 220 6.84 31.32 -18.48
C ASP A 220 6.77 30.20 -17.44
N ASP A 221 5.85 30.32 -16.50
CA ASP A 221 5.67 29.43 -15.35
C ASP A 221 5.20 28.03 -15.78
N GLU A 222 4.21 27.95 -16.67
CA GLU A 222 3.69 26.69 -17.19
C GLU A 222 4.74 25.94 -18.02
N ALA A 223 5.45 26.62 -18.91
CA ALA A 223 6.48 26.00 -19.73
C ALA A 223 7.68 25.56 -18.88
N PHE A 224 8.06 26.34 -17.87
CA PHE A 224 9.11 25.98 -16.93
C PHE A 224 8.73 24.71 -16.15
N PHE A 225 7.55 24.72 -15.53
CA PHE A 225 7.07 23.61 -14.71
C PHE A 225 6.92 22.33 -15.54
N SER A 226 6.32 22.44 -16.73
CA SER A 226 6.13 21.31 -17.64
C SER A 226 7.45 20.67 -18.05
N LYS A 227 8.44 21.48 -18.43
CA LYS A 227 9.77 20.98 -18.80
C LYS A 227 10.49 20.32 -17.62
N ALA A 228 10.32 20.84 -16.41
CA ALA A 228 10.98 20.29 -15.23
C ALA A 228 10.44 18.90 -14.83
N LEU A 229 9.13 18.65 -15.03
CA LEU A 229 8.47 17.40 -14.67
C LEU A 229 8.67 16.22 -15.65
N VAL A 230 9.15 16.51 -16.86
CA VAL A 230 9.41 15.49 -17.89
C VAL A 230 10.88 15.07 -17.97
N ILE A 231 11.75 15.62 -17.11
CA ILE A 231 13.18 15.28 -17.12
C ILE A 231 13.37 13.82 -16.68
N PRO A 232 13.97 12.96 -17.53
CA PRO A 232 14.20 11.56 -17.19
C PRO A 232 15.07 11.38 -15.94
N GLY A 233 14.74 10.39 -15.11
CA GLY A 233 15.48 10.06 -13.88
C GLY A 233 15.17 10.95 -12.67
N TYR A 234 14.16 11.82 -12.77
CA TYR A 234 13.66 12.64 -11.67
C TYR A 234 12.17 12.40 -11.46
N VAL A 235 11.76 12.40 -10.20
CA VAL A 235 10.37 12.18 -9.79
C VAL A 235 9.91 13.35 -8.92
N PHE A 236 8.69 13.81 -9.17
CA PHE A 236 8.01 14.79 -8.32
C PHE A 236 7.42 14.12 -7.08
N VAL A 237 7.78 14.64 -5.90
CA VAL A 237 7.29 14.18 -4.60
C VAL A 237 7.01 15.41 -3.72
N GLU A 238 5.73 15.71 -3.48
CA GLU A 238 5.28 16.82 -2.60
C GLU A 238 5.96 18.17 -2.84
N GLY A 239 6.12 18.56 -4.11
CA GLY A 239 6.73 19.85 -4.48
C GLY A 239 8.23 19.80 -4.78
N ASP A 240 8.88 18.67 -4.51
CA ASP A 240 10.30 18.49 -4.78
C ASP A 240 10.56 17.58 -5.99
N LEU A 241 11.58 17.91 -6.76
CA LEU A 241 12.17 17.03 -7.76
C LEU A 241 13.30 16.24 -7.11
N MET A 242 13.13 14.92 -7.07
CA MET A 242 14.06 14.01 -6.43
C MET A 242 14.65 13.02 -7.44
N PRO A 243 15.95 12.64 -7.35
CA PRO A 243 16.56 11.67 -8.25
C PRO A 243 15.99 10.26 -8.07
N GLU A 244 15.41 9.65 -9.09
CA GLU A 244 14.74 8.34 -9.01
C GLU A 244 15.68 7.22 -8.54
N LYS A 245 16.98 7.34 -8.81
CA LYS A 245 18.02 6.41 -8.33
C LYS A 245 18.03 6.24 -6.79
N ASP A 246 17.52 7.22 -6.05
CA ASP A 246 17.46 7.19 -4.59
C ASP A 246 16.13 6.58 -4.07
N ALA A 247 15.21 6.17 -4.95
CA ALA A 247 13.94 5.55 -4.58
C ALA A 247 14.06 4.36 -3.61
N PRO A 248 15.05 3.45 -3.73
CA PRO A 248 15.23 2.37 -2.74
C PRO A 248 15.45 2.89 -1.31
N LYS A 249 16.15 4.02 -1.15
CA LYS A 249 16.39 4.63 0.17
C LYS A 249 15.09 5.19 0.76
N TRP A 250 14.26 5.80 -0.09
CA TRP A 250 12.98 6.37 0.31
C TRP A 250 11.96 5.31 0.70
N ILE A 251 11.92 4.20 -0.06
CA ILE A 251 11.10 3.05 0.29
C ILE A 251 11.57 2.48 1.63
N ALA A 252 12.87 2.28 1.83
CA ALA A 252 13.41 1.82 3.11
C ALA A 252 13.09 2.78 4.28
N ALA A 253 13.05 4.09 4.04
CA ALA A 253 12.63 5.07 5.05
C ALA A 253 11.13 4.95 5.37
N ALA A 254 10.27 4.83 4.35
CA ALA A 254 8.84 4.62 4.52
C ALA A 254 8.53 3.30 5.25
N MET A 255 9.31 2.26 4.99
CA MET A 255 9.24 0.98 5.68
C MET A 255 9.49 1.11 7.19
N ARG A 256 10.54 1.84 7.58
CA ARG A 256 10.80 2.15 9.00
C ARG A 256 9.67 2.95 9.64
N VAL A 257 9.02 3.83 8.87
CA VAL A 257 7.83 4.56 9.34
C VAL A 257 6.66 3.60 9.53
N ALA A 258 6.43 2.68 8.59
CA ALA A 258 5.39 1.66 8.70
C ALA A 258 5.57 0.80 9.96
N GLU A 259 6.80 0.35 10.25
CA GLU A 259 7.13 -0.42 11.47
C GLU A 259 6.82 0.36 12.75
N LYS A 260 7.17 1.65 12.82
CA LYS A 260 6.83 2.52 13.96
C LYS A 260 5.33 2.68 14.14
N LEU A 261 4.58 2.77 13.04
CA LEU A 261 3.13 2.95 13.04
C LEU A 261 2.39 1.68 13.44
N VAL A 262 2.89 0.49 13.05
CA VAL A 262 2.33 -0.80 13.51
C VAL A 262 2.29 -0.84 15.04
N ALA A 263 3.31 -0.33 15.72
CA ALA A 263 3.36 -0.30 17.18
C ALA A 263 2.34 0.67 17.83
N GLN A 264 1.73 1.59 17.07
CA GLN A 264 0.79 2.60 17.57
C GLN A 264 -0.66 2.33 17.19
N ILE A 265 -0.91 1.56 16.13
CA ILE A 265 -2.26 1.16 15.74
C ILE A 265 -2.65 -0.01 16.64
N GLU A 266 -3.04 0.29 17.89
CA GLU A 266 -3.90 -0.62 18.66
C GLU A 266 -5.24 -0.67 17.91
N VAL A 267 -5.50 -1.78 17.23
CA VAL A 267 -6.70 -1.98 16.42
C VAL A 267 -7.92 -1.84 17.36
N GLU A 268 -8.74 -0.80 17.14
CA GLU A 268 -10.03 -0.59 17.81
C GLU A 268 -10.89 -1.87 17.74
N ASP A 269 -11.62 -2.15 18.83
CA ASP A 269 -12.48 -3.33 19.05
C ASP A 269 -13.30 -3.71 17.80
N ALA A 270 -12.70 -4.56 16.95
CA ALA A 270 -13.45 -5.31 15.95
C ALA A 270 -14.21 -6.41 16.69
N ALA A 271 -15.48 -6.64 16.36
CA ALA A 271 -16.15 -7.85 16.80
C ALA A 271 -15.49 -9.07 16.13
N PRO A 272 -15.43 -10.23 16.80
CA PRO A 272 -14.94 -11.46 16.19
C PRO A 272 -15.62 -11.74 14.86
N ILE A 273 -14.90 -12.35 13.92
CA ILE A 273 -15.41 -12.66 12.59
C ILE A 273 -16.59 -13.62 12.66
N ASP A 274 -17.56 -13.36 11.79
CA ASP A 274 -18.60 -14.30 11.44
C ASP A 274 -18.18 -15.00 10.13
N VAL A 275 -17.83 -16.28 10.25
CA VAL A 275 -17.28 -17.08 9.15
C VAL A 275 -18.42 -17.55 8.27
N LYS A 276 -18.54 -16.96 7.08
CA LYS A 276 -19.60 -17.31 6.12
C LYS A 276 -19.30 -18.60 5.38
N ASP A 277 -20.33 -19.37 5.06
CA ASP A 277 -20.21 -20.64 4.32
C ASP A 277 -19.46 -20.51 2.99
N GLU A 278 -19.66 -19.42 2.26
CA GLU A 278 -18.96 -19.14 0.99
C GLU A 278 -17.43 -19.03 1.17
N ASP A 279 -16.98 -18.43 2.27
CA ASP A 279 -15.56 -18.27 2.57
C ASP A 279 -14.95 -19.59 3.04
N VAL A 280 -15.72 -20.39 3.79
CA VAL A 280 -15.34 -21.76 4.19
C VAL A 280 -15.07 -22.63 2.96
N GLU A 281 -15.95 -22.60 1.96
CA GLU A 281 -15.75 -23.39 0.72
C GLU A 281 -14.46 -23.00 0.00
N ARG A 282 -14.15 -21.70 -0.06
CA ARG A 282 -12.91 -21.21 -0.68
C ARG A 282 -11.67 -21.63 0.09
N MET A 283 -11.71 -21.58 1.43
CA MET A 283 -10.61 -22.05 2.28
C MET A 283 -10.40 -23.55 2.14
N VAL A 284 -11.47 -24.33 2.10
CA VAL A 284 -11.43 -25.77 1.87
C VAL A 284 -10.79 -26.09 0.50
N ASN A 285 -11.16 -25.35 -0.54
CA ASN A 285 -10.54 -25.51 -1.86
C ASN A 285 -9.04 -25.19 -1.83
N LEU A 286 -8.62 -24.15 -1.10
CA LEU A 286 -7.21 -23.84 -0.90
C LEU A 286 -6.46 -24.99 -0.21
N VAL A 287 -7.02 -25.54 0.87
CA VAL A 287 -6.44 -26.70 1.58
C VAL A 287 -6.33 -27.92 0.66
N LYS A 288 -7.35 -28.21 -0.14
CA LYS A 288 -7.35 -29.32 -1.10
C LYS A 288 -6.33 -29.14 -2.23
N SER A 289 -6.04 -27.90 -2.62
CA SER A 289 -5.09 -27.56 -3.69
C SER A 289 -3.63 -27.50 -3.22
N SER A 290 -3.40 -27.46 -1.90
CA SER A 290 -2.06 -27.38 -1.32
C SER A 290 -1.50 -28.78 -1.01
N ASP A 291 -0.31 -29.07 -1.53
CA ASP A 291 0.44 -30.30 -1.18
C ASP A 291 1.06 -30.23 0.23
N LYS A 292 1.10 -29.03 0.83
CA LYS A 292 1.64 -28.78 2.18
C LYS A 292 0.51 -28.53 3.17
N THR A 293 0.82 -28.75 4.45
CA THR A 293 -0.05 -28.38 5.56
C THR A 293 -0.36 -26.88 5.53
N VAL A 294 -1.65 -26.53 5.59
CA VAL A 294 -2.13 -25.16 5.70
C VAL A 294 -2.56 -24.91 7.13
N THR A 295 -2.20 -23.75 7.70
CA THR A 295 -2.54 -23.39 9.08
C THR A 295 -3.76 -22.46 9.12
N GLY A 296 -4.58 -22.56 10.16
CA GLY A 296 -5.71 -21.68 10.43
C GLY A 296 -5.25 -20.23 10.58
N THR A 297 -4.09 -20.02 11.20
CA THR A 297 -3.43 -18.70 11.24
C THR A 297 -3.23 -18.13 9.83
N ARG A 298 -2.70 -18.93 8.90
CA ARG A 298 -2.50 -18.51 7.52
C ARG A 298 -3.82 -18.28 6.79
N LEU A 299 -4.84 -19.10 7.04
CA LEU A 299 -6.17 -18.90 6.46
C LEU A 299 -6.81 -17.60 6.96
N LEU A 300 -6.69 -17.28 8.24
CA LEU A 300 -7.14 -15.98 8.78
C LEU A 300 -6.39 -14.82 8.14
N GLU A 301 -5.08 -14.94 7.95
CA GLU A 301 -4.27 -13.93 7.28
C GLU A 301 -4.66 -13.76 5.80
N ASP A 302 -4.83 -14.87 5.08
CA ASP A 302 -5.08 -14.89 3.63
C ASP A 302 -6.52 -14.47 3.26
N PHE A 303 -7.50 -14.72 4.14
CA PHE A 303 -8.93 -14.47 3.85
C PHE A 303 -9.52 -13.29 4.62
N TYR A 304 -9.10 -13.06 5.87
CA TYR A 304 -9.67 -12.04 6.74
C TYR A 304 -8.65 -10.97 7.16
N GLU A 305 -7.38 -11.10 6.76
CA GLU A 305 -6.30 -10.16 7.11
C GLU A 305 -6.05 -10.05 8.63
N ILE A 306 -6.39 -11.10 9.37
CA ILE A 306 -6.27 -11.17 10.83
C ILE A 306 -4.99 -11.91 11.18
N THR A 307 -4.09 -11.23 11.89
CA THR A 307 -2.82 -11.78 12.36
C THR A 307 -2.88 -11.96 13.88
N ALA A 308 -1.91 -12.68 14.45
CA ALA A 308 -1.77 -12.82 15.91
C ALA A 308 -1.58 -11.51 16.67
N ALA A 309 -1.34 -10.39 15.97
CA ALA A 309 -1.29 -9.05 16.55
C ALA A 309 -2.68 -8.44 16.78
N ASN A 310 -3.73 -8.98 16.16
CA ASN A 310 -5.11 -8.54 16.38
C ASN A 310 -5.62 -9.08 17.72
N ARG A 311 -6.29 -8.24 18.53
CA ARG A 311 -6.84 -8.65 19.83
C ARG A 311 -7.93 -9.72 19.72
N THR A 312 -8.69 -9.72 18.63
CA THR A 312 -9.72 -10.73 18.33
C THR A 312 -9.17 -12.03 17.78
N PHE A 313 -7.87 -12.11 17.47
CA PHE A 313 -7.26 -13.28 16.86
C PHE A 313 -7.58 -14.61 17.58
N PRO A 314 -7.56 -14.70 18.93
CA PRO A 314 -7.94 -15.94 19.61
C PRO A 314 -9.38 -16.37 19.31
N ASP A 315 -10.32 -15.41 19.30
CA ASP A 315 -11.73 -15.66 19.05
C ASP A 315 -11.98 -15.95 17.55
N ASP A 316 -11.32 -15.20 16.66
CA ASP A 316 -11.39 -15.40 15.21
C ASP A 316 -10.84 -16.76 14.79
N LEU A 317 -9.74 -17.18 15.42
CA LEU A 317 -9.16 -18.51 15.20
C LEU A 317 -10.09 -19.58 15.73
N SER A 318 -10.73 -19.38 16.89
CA SER A 318 -11.71 -20.33 17.42
C SER A 318 -12.90 -20.48 16.46
N ASN A 319 -13.48 -19.38 16.00
CA ASN A 319 -14.61 -19.38 15.06
C ASN A 319 -14.25 -20.06 13.74
N LEU A 320 -13.06 -19.78 13.21
CA LEU A 320 -12.55 -20.44 12.00
C LEU A 320 -12.36 -21.94 12.21
N MET A 321 -11.77 -22.33 13.35
CA MET A 321 -11.54 -23.74 13.68
C MET A 321 -12.86 -24.50 13.83
N GLU A 322 -13.88 -23.91 14.44
CA GLU A 322 -15.22 -24.52 14.56
C GLU A 322 -15.85 -24.74 13.17
N ALA A 323 -15.75 -23.75 12.28
CA ALA A 323 -16.27 -23.85 10.92
C ALA A 323 -15.52 -24.89 10.05
N LEU A 324 -14.22 -25.08 10.25
CA LEU A 324 -13.40 -25.99 9.43
C LEU A 324 -13.29 -27.41 10.00
N THR A 325 -13.31 -27.59 11.31
CA THR A 325 -13.16 -28.93 11.93
C THR A 325 -14.39 -29.81 11.73
N THR A 326 -15.56 -29.21 11.51
CA THR A 326 -16.82 -29.91 11.21
C THR A 326 -16.91 -30.40 9.76
N ARG A 327 -15.96 -30.00 8.90
CA ARG A 327 -15.94 -30.35 7.48
C ARG A 327 -15.27 -31.70 7.23
N SER A 328 -16.01 -32.62 6.61
CA SER A 328 -15.51 -33.96 6.25
C SER A 328 -14.61 -33.97 5.00
N ASP A 329 -14.54 -32.86 4.27
CA ASP A 329 -13.86 -32.76 2.99
C ASP A 329 -12.43 -32.20 3.08
N ILE A 330 -11.96 -31.94 4.30
CA ILE A 330 -10.56 -31.66 4.64
C ILE A 330 -10.15 -32.51 5.85
N TRP A 331 -8.86 -32.73 6.03
CA TRP A 331 -8.34 -33.50 7.16
C TRP A 331 -7.68 -32.59 8.19
N TRP A 332 -8.22 -32.55 9.40
CA TRP A 332 -7.60 -31.88 10.54
C TRP A 332 -6.51 -32.77 11.15
N VAL A 333 -5.28 -32.26 11.18
CA VAL A 333 -4.09 -33.00 11.65
C VAL A 333 -3.57 -32.49 13.00
N GLY A 334 -4.42 -31.78 13.75
CA GLY A 334 -4.14 -31.27 15.09
C GLY A 334 -3.68 -29.81 15.14
N GLY A 335 -3.91 -29.15 16.28
CA GLY A 335 -3.66 -27.71 16.43
C GLY A 335 -4.48 -26.91 15.43
N ASP A 336 -3.84 -25.97 14.73
CA ASP A 336 -4.46 -25.17 13.67
C ASP A 336 -4.19 -25.73 12.26
N ARG A 337 -3.82 -27.01 12.10
CA ARG A 337 -3.28 -27.54 10.85
C ARG A 337 -4.29 -28.38 10.07
N PHE A 338 -4.40 -28.10 8.77
CA PHE A 338 -5.27 -28.80 7.82
C PHE A 338 -4.49 -29.35 6.63
N ARG A 339 -4.95 -30.50 6.12
CA ARG A 339 -4.41 -31.18 4.95
C ARG A 339 -5.52 -31.70 4.04
N LYS A 340 -5.12 -32.07 2.82
CA LYS A 340 -5.97 -32.82 1.91
C LYS A 340 -6.38 -34.16 2.53
N PRO A 341 -7.63 -34.63 2.33
CA PRO A 341 -8.03 -35.96 2.76
C PRO A 341 -7.12 -37.05 2.17
N ASN A 342 -6.85 -38.10 2.94
CA ASN A 342 -6.03 -39.25 2.55
C ASN A 342 -4.59 -38.92 2.14
N SER A 343 -4.05 -37.77 2.58
CA SER A 343 -2.64 -37.40 2.35
C SER A 343 -1.72 -37.77 3.53
N ALA A 344 -2.16 -38.70 4.37
CA ALA A 344 -1.38 -39.21 5.50
C ALA A 344 -0.29 -40.15 4.97
N PRO A 345 0.96 -40.03 5.45
CA PRO A 345 1.96 -41.08 5.20
C PRO A 345 1.52 -42.41 5.83
N ASP A 346 1.78 -43.52 5.14
CA ASP A 346 1.35 -44.87 5.57
C ASP A 346 1.81 -45.24 6.99
N PHE A 347 2.97 -44.72 7.41
CA PHE A 347 3.54 -44.99 8.74
C PHE A 347 2.68 -44.46 9.90
N VAL A 348 1.75 -43.52 9.66
CA VAL A 348 0.85 -42.99 10.70
C VAL A 348 -0.18 -44.02 11.13
N PHE A 349 -0.51 -44.98 10.26
CA PHE A 349 -1.44 -46.07 10.56
C PHE A 349 -0.76 -47.30 11.16
N SER A 350 0.58 -47.30 11.26
CA SER A 350 1.35 -48.41 11.82
C SER A 350 1.89 -48.06 13.21
N VAL A 351 1.78 -48.99 14.16
CA VAL A 351 2.46 -48.88 15.44
C VAL A 351 3.97 -49.01 15.20
N PRO A 352 4.80 -48.01 15.59
CA PRO A 352 6.24 -48.10 15.46
C PRO A 352 6.78 -49.35 16.16
N GLU A 353 7.81 -50.00 15.60
CA GLU A 353 8.38 -51.24 16.14
C GLU A 353 8.76 -51.14 17.63
N VAL A 354 9.16 -49.96 18.10
CA VAL A 354 9.51 -49.70 19.50
C VAL A 354 8.32 -49.88 20.46
N PHE A 355 7.09 -49.72 19.97
CA PHE A 355 5.85 -49.89 20.74
C PHE A 355 5.14 -51.21 20.43
N GLN A 356 5.71 -52.06 19.57
CA GLN A 356 5.19 -53.40 19.37
C GLN A 356 5.62 -54.26 20.56
N PHE A 357 4.65 -54.71 21.36
CA PHE A 357 4.92 -55.67 22.42
C PHE A 357 5.40 -56.98 21.78
N ALA A 358 6.63 -57.37 22.10
CA ALA A 358 7.09 -58.74 21.85
C ALA A 358 6.46 -59.62 22.93
N PRO A 359 5.54 -60.56 22.60
CA PRO A 359 5.00 -61.46 23.60
C PRO A 359 6.13 -62.34 24.15
N SER A 360 6.47 -62.14 25.42
CA SER A 360 7.38 -63.04 26.14
C SER A 360 6.56 -64.18 26.72
N SER A 361 6.53 -65.33 26.05
CA SER A 361 6.00 -66.57 26.65
C SER A 361 7.09 -67.19 27.53
N VAL A 362 6.82 -67.34 28.83
CA VAL A 362 7.65 -68.15 29.72
C VAL A 362 7.13 -69.58 29.66
N MET A 363 7.97 -70.51 29.21
CA MET A 363 7.66 -71.96 29.19
C MET A 363 8.37 -72.63 30.38
N ASP A 364 7.77 -73.67 30.94
CA ASP A 364 8.42 -74.51 31.95
C ASP A 364 9.36 -75.57 31.34
N GLU A 365 9.94 -76.44 32.18
CA GLU A 365 10.86 -77.51 31.76
C GLU A 365 10.19 -78.62 30.94
N GLU A 366 8.84 -78.67 30.91
CA GLU A 366 8.03 -79.65 30.18
C GLU A 366 7.47 -79.07 28.87
N GLY A 367 7.67 -77.76 28.64
CA GLY A 367 7.28 -77.04 27.43
C GLY A 367 5.87 -76.46 27.48
N GLU A 368 5.26 -76.39 28.67
CA GLU A 368 3.95 -75.77 28.87
C GLU A 368 4.08 -74.28 29.23
N PRO A 369 3.14 -73.42 28.76
CA PRO A 369 3.15 -71.99 29.07
C PRO A 369 2.81 -71.76 30.55
N VAL A 370 3.70 -71.07 31.27
CA VAL A 370 3.58 -70.81 32.71
C VAL A 370 2.56 -69.70 33.03
N ASP A 371 2.38 -68.76 32.11
CA ASP A 371 1.52 -67.59 32.28
C ASP A 371 0.36 -67.66 31.28
N VAL A 372 -0.73 -68.31 31.72
CA VAL A 372 -1.99 -68.44 30.97
C VAL A 372 -3.08 -67.80 31.82
N GLU A 373 -3.86 -66.88 31.25
CA GLU A 373 -5.07 -66.38 31.89
C GLU A 373 -6.02 -67.56 32.12
N LEU A 374 -6.30 -67.86 33.38
CA LEU A 374 -7.30 -68.85 33.77
C LEU A 374 -8.68 -68.26 33.51
N ASP A 375 -9.44 -68.88 32.59
CA ASP A 375 -10.86 -68.55 32.39
C ASP A 375 -11.68 -68.89 33.64
N ASP A 376 -12.63 -68.01 33.97
CA ASP A 376 -13.42 -67.97 35.23
C ASP A 376 -14.36 -69.21 35.44
N ASP A 377 -14.40 -70.15 34.50
CA ASP A 377 -15.19 -71.40 34.59
C ASP A 377 -14.50 -72.51 35.43
N GLY A 378 -13.29 -72.25 35.96
CA GLY A 378 -12.53 -73.18 36.79
C GLY A 378 -12.83 -73.15 38.31
N LEU A 379 -13.81 -72.36 38.76
CA LEU A 379 -14.15 -72.18 40.18
C LEU A 379 -15.59 -72.65 40.53
N SER A 380 -16.13 -73.66 39.84
CA SER A 380 -17.33 -74.36 40.33
C SER A 380 -16.94 -75.56 41.20
N SER A 381 -16.92 -75.35 42.51
CA SER A 381 -16.97 -76.44 43.49
C SER A 381 -18.40 -76.97 43.61
N THR A 382 -18.62 -78.23 43.24
CA THR A 382 -19.79 -79.00 43.67
C THR A 382 -19.34 -80.12 44.62
N LEU A 383 -19.63 -79.88 45.91
CA LEU A 383 -19.76 -80.81 47.05
C LEU A 383 -18.52 -81.60 47.51
#